data_AF-A0A2G9MQG3-F1
#
_entry.id   AF-A0A2G9MQG3-F1
#
_cell.length_a   1.000
_cell.length_b   1.000
_cell.length_c   1.000
_cell.angle_alpha   90.00
_cell.angle_beta   90.00
_cell.angle_gamma   90.00
#
_symmetry.space_group_name_H-M   'P 1'
#
loop_
_entity.id
_entity.type
_entity.pdbx_description
1 polymer ?
#
loop_
_entity_poly.entity_id
_entity_poly.type
_entity_poly.pdbx_seq_one_letter_code
_entity_poly.pdbx_strand_id
1 'polypeptide(L)'
;MSKLEELKDLNKQLYKKYGTEIEKLGYSMAHGISYESAYDKKSKTPKKVCFMVMLQPKPGKPDEISDVVLDEIKNKILPKEWHGYKVFVNYVGRIVPQS
;
A
#
# COMPACT_ATOMS: atom_id res chain seq x y z
N MET A 1 14.71 18.32 -9.29
CA MET A 1 13.64 17.37 -8.90
C MET A 1 13.92 16.93 -7.48
N SER A 2 12.95 17.03 -6.57
CA SER A 2 13.18 16.64 -5.16
C SER A 2 12.99 15.14 -4.97
N LYS A 3 13.66 14.56 -3.96
CA LYS A 3 13.54 13.13 -3.61
C LYS A 3 12.09 12.73 -3.26
N LEU A 4 11.30 13.66 -2.72
CA LEU A 4 9.89 13.43 -2.41
C LEU A 4 9.02 13.31 -3.67
N GLU A 5 9.30 14.10 -4.70
CA GLU A 5 8.58 14.02 -5.98
C GLU A 5 8.87 12.72 -6.71
N GLU A 6 10.13 12.28 -6.71
CA GLU A 6 10.52 10.97 -7.26
C GLU A 6 9.76 9.84 -6.56
N LEU A 7 9.72 9.83 -5.23
CA LEU A 7 8.99 8.83 -4.46
C LEU A 7 7.48 8.84 -4.75
N LYS A 8 6.89 10.03 -4.92
CA LYS A 8 5.48 10.16 -5.32
C LYS A 8 5.23 9.58 -6.71
N ASP A 9 6.15 9.81 -7.64
CA ASP A 9 6.05 9.27 -8.99
C ASP A 9 6.20 7.74 -9.00
N LEU A 10 7.20 7.20 -8.30
CA LEU A 10 7.38 5.76 -8.14
C LEU A 10 6.16 5.07 -7.51
N ASN A 11 5.51 5.71 -6.54
CA ASN A 11 4.29 5.19 -5.92
C ASN A 11 3.10 5.21 -6.91
N LYS A 12 2.96 6.25 -7.73
CA LYS A 12 1.96 6.30 -8.81
C LYS A 12 2.20 5.19 -9.83
N GLN A 13 3.46 4.92 -10.19
CA GLN A 13 3.80 3.83 -11.11
C GLN A 13 3.44 2.46 -10.53
N LEU A 14 3.70 2.23 -9.24
CA LEU A 14 3.28 1.01 -8.53
C LEU A 14 1.76 0.81 -8.66
N TYR A 15 0.97 1.86 -8.35
CA TYR A 15 -0.49 1.80 -8.52
C TYR A 15 -0.90 1.50 -9.95
N LYS A 16 -0.33 2.20 -10.93
CA LYS A 16 -0.69 2.02 -12.34
C LYS A 16 -0.40 0.60 -12.83
N LYS A 17 0.67 -0.01 -12.32
CA LYS A 17 1.09 -1.36 -12.71
C LYS A 17 0.20 -2.44 -12.09
N TYR A 18 -0.11 -2.34 -10.80
CA TYR A 18 -0.78 -3.41 -10.04
C TYR A 18 -2.25 -3.14 -9.72
N GLY A 19 -2.71 -1.90 -9.88
CA GLY A 19 -4.06 -1.46 -9.56
C GLY A 19 -5.13 -2.24 -10.31
N THR A 20 -4.96 -2.45 -11.62
CA THR A 20 -5.93 -3.22 -12.42
C THR A 20 -6.11 -4.65 -11.94
N GLU A 21 -5.05 -5.32 -11.46
CA GLU A 21 -5.15 -6.69 -10.94
C GLU A 21 -5.86 -6.73 -9.59
N ILE A 22 -5.54 -5.79 -8.70
CA ILE A 22 -6.22 -5.65 -7.40
C ILE A 22 -7.70 -5.27 -7.59
N GLU A 23 -7.99 -4.46 -8.61
CA GLU A 23 -9.35 -4.09 -8.97
C GLU A 23 -10.19 -5.27 -9.48
N LYS A 24 -9.58 -6.25 -10.17
CA LYS A 24 -10.26 -7.49 -10.58
C LYS A 24 -10.67 -8.35 -9.38
N LEU A 25 -9.92 -8.27 -8.27
CA LEU A 25 -10.29 -8.92 -7.01
C LEU A 25 -11.41 -8.17 -6.26
N GLY A 26 -11.79 -6.97 -6.73
CA GLY A 26 -12.84 -6.14 -6.16
C GLY A 26 -12.36 -5.18 -5.08
N TYR A 27 -11.07 -4.84 -5.07
CA TYR A 27 -10.49 -3.88 -4.13
C TYR A 27 -9.91 -2.67 -4.87
N SER A 28 -9.97 -1.50 -4.26
CA SER A 28 -9.22 -0.32 -4.70
C SER A 28 -7.95 -0.17 -3.87
N MET A 29 -6.93 0.46 -4.45
CA MET A 29 -5.75 0.87 -3.70
C MET A 29 -5.80 2.37 -3.41
N ALA A 30 -5.34 2.77 -2.24
CA ALA A 30 -4.96 4.13 -1.94
C ALA A 30 -3.43 4.19 -1.75
N HIS A 31 -2.82 5.26 -2.25
CA HIS A 31 -1.37 5.44 -2.26
C HIS A 31 -0.89 6.14 -0.99
N GLY A 32 -0.02 5.48 -0.23
CA GLY A 32 0.70 6.07 0.90
C GLY A 32 2.21 5.96 0.69
N ILE A 33 2.95 7.00 1.06
CA ILE A 33 4.37 6.87 1.35
C ILE A 33 4.46 6.89 2.87
N SER A 34 5.04 5.85 3.43
CA SER A 34 5.31 5.79 4.85
C SER A 34 6.82 5.67 5.07
N TYR A 35 7.21 5.72 6.33
CA TYR A 35 8.54 5.39 6.75
C TYR A 35 8.45 4.13 7.59
N GLU A 36 9.46 3.25 7.54
CA GLU A 36 9.50 2.11 8.44
C GLU A 36 9.37 2.63 9.88
N SER A 37 8.33 2.17 10.58
CA SER A 37 8.03 2.47 11.98
C SER A 37 9.10 1.94 12.95
N ALA A 38 10.16 1.33 12.42
CA ALA A 38 11.44 1.22 13.11
C ALA A 38 12.06 2.61 13.29
N TYR A 39 11.41 3.41 14.13
CA TYR A 39 11.97 4.62 14.72
C TYR A 39 13.20 4.15 15.49
N ASP A 40 14.38 4.42 14.94
CA ASP A 40 15.59 4.17 15.68
C ASP A 40 15.58 5.12 16.88
N LYS A 41 15.26 4.58 18.06
CA LYS A 41 15.16 5.35 19.31
C LYS A 41 16.44 6.14 19.60
N LYS A 42 17.60 5.72 19.07
CA LYS A 42 18.88 6.42 19.21
C LYS A 42 19.01 7.58 18.24
N SER A 43 18.65 7.42 16.97
CA SER A 43 18.85 8.45 15.94
C SER A 43 17.65 9.37 15.71
N LYS A 44 16.47 9.07 16.29
CA LYS A 44 15.21 9.83 16.10
C LYS A 44 14.88 10.10 14.63
N THR A 45 15.35 9.25 13.72
CA THR A 45 15.13 9.38 12.29
C THR A 45 14.43 8.14 11.74
N PRO A 46 13.45 8.31 10.83
CA PRO A 46 12.90 7.18 10.09
C PRO A 46 14.00 6.52 9.26
N LYS A 47 14.27 5.23 9.50
CA LYS A 47 15.43 4.52 8.93
C LYS A 47 15.35 4.31 7.42
N LYS A 48 14.17 4.04 6.88
CA LYS A 48 13.95 3.76 5.44
C LYS A 48 12.55 4.18 5.02
N VAL A 49 12.45 4.72 3.81
CA VAL A 49 11.16 4.99 3.14
C VAL A 49 10.54 3.66 2.73
N CYS A 50 9.22 3.54 2.85
CA CYS A 50 8.47 2.41 2.33
C CYS A 50 7.21 2.87 1.60
N PHE A 51 6.78 2.09 0.62
CA PHE A 51 5.51 2.30 -0.04
C PHE A 51 4.43 1.55 0.73
N MET A 52 3.37 2.26 1.10
CA MET A 52 2.23 1.69 1.79
C MET A 52 1.06 1.65 0.83
N VAL A 53 0.65 0.43 0.47
CA VAL A 53 -0.55 0.16 -0.29
C VAL A 53 -1.69 -0.07 0.69
N MET A 54 -2.65 0.84 0.67
CA MET A 54 -3.88 0.73 1.45
C MET A 54 -4.96 0.09 0.59
N LEU A 55 -5.50 -1.04 0.99
CA LEU A 55 -6.58 -1.74 0.30
C LEU A 55 -7.93 -1.35 0.89
N GLN A 56 -8.87 -1.00 0.01
CA GLN A 56 -10.26 -0.73 0.36
C GLN A 56 -11.19 -1.61 -0.47
N PRO A 57 -12.27 -2.17 0.10
CA PRO A 57 -13.24 -2.94 -0.67
C PRO A 57 -14.06 -2.02 -1.59
N LYS A 58 -14.24 -2.42 -2.85
CA LYS A 58 -15.16 -1.71 -3.76
C LYS A 58 -16.62 -1.82 -3.26
N PRO A 59 -17.52 -0.92 -3.70
CA PRO A 59 -18.94 -1.03 -3.40
C PRO A 59 -19.47 -2.43 -3.76
N GLY A 60 -20.22 -3.04 -2.85
CA GLY A 60 -20.76 -4.39 -3.02
C GLY A 60 -19.84 -5.53 -2.58
N LYS A 61 -18.58 -5.26 -2.20
CA LYS A 61 -17.74 -6.22 -1.46
C LYS A 61 -17.92 -6.08 0.05
N PRO A 62 -17.72 -7.16 0.82
CA PRO A 62 -17.72 -7.10 2.28
C PRO A 62 -16.61 -6.18 2.78
N ASP A 63 -16.84 -5.61 3.96
CA ASP A 63 -15.90 -4.73 4.66
C ASP A 63 -14.77 -5.49 5.36
N GLU A 64 -14.72 -6.80 5.15
CA GLU A 64 -13.64 -7.70 5.53
C GLU A 64 -12.96 -8.25 4.28
N ILE A 65 -11.64 -8.42 4.36
CA ILE A 65 -10.86 -9.14 3.37
C ILE A 65 -10.55 -10.53 3.93
N SER A 66 -10.74 -11.57 3.12
CA SER A 66 -10.30 -12.90 3.54
C SER A 66 -8.78 -13.00 3.51
N ASP A 67 -8.21 -13.79 4.42
CA ASP A 67 -6.77 -14.03 4.49
C ASP A 67 -6.22 -14.56 3.15
N VAL A 68 -7.00 -15.39 2.45
CA VAL A 68 -6.64 -15.93 1.12
C VAL A 68 -6.43 -14.82 0.10
N VAL A 69 -7.33 -13.84 0.04
CA VAL A 69 -7.22 -12.72 -0.91
C VAL A 69 -6.11 -11.77 -0.48
N LEU A 70 -5.96 -11.52 0.82
CA LEU A 70 -4.88 -10.70 1.34
C LEU A 70 -3.50 -11.31 1.06
N ASP A 71 -3.36 -12.62 1.20
CA ASP A 71 -2.12 -13.35 0.88
C ASP A 71 -1.85 -13.39 -0.62
N GLU A 72 -2.87 -13.52 -1.46
CA GLU A 72 -2.72 -13.41 -2.90
C GLU A 72 -2.19 -12.03 -3.30
N ILE A 73 -2.76 -10.96 -2.75
CA ILE A 73 -2.31 -9.59 -3.02
C ILE A 73 -0.87 -9.39 -2.51
N LYS A 74 -0.54 -9.84 -1.30
CA LYS A 74 0.78 -9.65 -0.67
C LYS A 74 1.90 -10.48 -1.30
N ASN A 75 1.61 -11.69 -1.74
CA ASN A 75 2.64 -12.66 -2.13
C ASN A 75 2.67 -12.95 -3.64
N LYS A 76 1.58 -12.69 -4.37
CA LYS A 76 1.50 -12.98 -5.81
C LYS A 76 1.38 -11.72 -6.67
N ILE A 77 0.59 -10.73 -6.25
CA ILE A 77 0.34 -9.52 -7.07
C ILE A 77 1.37 -8.45 -6.77
N LEU A 78 1.45 -7.98 -5.52
CA LEU A 78 2.36 -6.91 -5.15
C LEU A 78 3.76 -7.45 -4.88
N PRO A 79 4.81 -6.74 -5.33
CA PRO A 79 6.17 -7.11 -5.01
C PRO A 79 6.47 -6.76 -3.54
N LYS A 80 7.35 -7.53 -2.90
CA LYS A 80 7.83 -7.24 -1.53
C LYS A 80 8.70 -5.97 -1.47
N GLU A 81 9.34 -5.64 -2.60
CA GLU A 81 10.21 -4.48 -2.77
C GLU A 81 9.99 -3.84 -4.15
N TRP A 82 10.00 -2.51 -4.20
CA TRP A 82 9.83 -1.71 -5.40
C TRP A 82 10.92 -0.63 -5.45
N HIS A 83 11.81 -0.71 -6.44
CA HIS A 83 12.95 0.21 -6.60
C HIS A 83 13.83 0.34 -5.34
N GLY A 84 14.07 -0.75 -4.61
CA GLY A 84 14.86 -0.74 -3.38
C GLY A 84 14.09 -0.31 -2.12
N TYR A 85 12.80 0.00 -2.25
CA TYR A 85 11.92 0.37 -1.13
C TYR A 85 10.96 -0.76 -0.81
N LYS A 86 10.81 -1.09 0.48
CA LYS A 86 9.82 -2.09 0.90
C LYS A 86 8.41 -1.65 0.56
N VAL A 87 7.59 -2.62 0.17
CA VAL A 87 6.14 -2.42 -0.05
C VAL A 87 5.39 -3.11 1.08
N PHE A 88 4.54 -2.35 1.76
CA PHE A 88 3.64 -2.86 2.79
C PHE A 88 2.22 -2.78 2.30
N VAL A 89 1.46 -3.83 2.57
CA VAL A 89 0.03 -3.90 2.23
C VAL A 89 -0.76 -3.87 3.52
N ASN A 90 -1.60 -2.85 3.67
CA ASN A 90 -2.52 -2.72 4.78
C ASN A 90 -3.96 -2.72 4.27
N TYR A 91 -4.86 -3.41 4.97
CA TYR A 91 -6.28 -3.36 4.70
C TYR A 91 -6.94 -2.35 5.64
N VAL A 92 -7.72 -1.42 5.09
CA VAL A 92 -8.28 -0.30 5.87
C VAL A 92 -9.79 -0.41 6.06
N GLY A 93 -10.42 -1.46 5.56
CA GLY A 93 -11.88 -1.58 5.51
C GLY A 93 -12.52 -0.46 4.68
N ARG A 94 -13.85 -0.37 4.71
CA ARG A 94 -14.56 0.79 4.17
C ARG A 94 -14.56 1.89 5.24
N ILE A 95 -13.99 3.06 4.91
CA ILE A 95 -14.14 4.24 5.77
C ILE A 95 -15.57 4.73 5.57
N VAL A 96 -16.46 4.32 6.47
CA VAL A 96 -17.79 4.90 6.57
C VAL A 96 -17.63 6.25 7.28
N PRO A 97 -18.00 7.40 6.66
CA PRO A 97 -17.98 8.66 7.39
C PRO A 97 -18.90 8.52 8.61
N GLN A 98 -18.35 8.69 9.81
CA GLN A 98 -19.17 8.81 11.01
C GLN A 98 -20.03 10.07 10.84
N SER A 99 -21.35 9.87 10.84
CA SER A 99 -22.35 10.94 10.75
C SER A 99 -22.41 11.74 12.04
#